data_AF-A0A9D8V345-F1
#
_entry.id   AF-A0A9D8V345-F1
#
_cell.length_a   1.000
_cell.length_b   1.000
_cell.length_c   1.000
_cell.angle_alpha   90.00
_cell.angle_beta   90.00
_cell.angle_gamma   90.00
#
_symmetry.space_group_name_H-M   'P 1'
#
loop_
_entity.id
_entity.type
_entity.pdbx_description
1 polymer ?
#
loop_
_entity_poly.entity_id
_entity_poly.type
_entity_poly.pdbx_seq_one_letter_code
_entity_poly.pdbx_strand_id
1 'polypeptide(L)'
;MKQTLPIVITIVVLMTSSIVFSQPDDLDIPVSANNQDTYRFEILSDSGYTDERGRSIIDVIEGYQVNLALSVDNEEGRPVIGLQPDFNLEGTSAVIPPGQSTALSSTDESGIVEFSVTAGLQGMDKLTVSFGENEATVYFNVISLAINDFPTAQTLESGLNWSELMQTKLDFVDGNVEITFPEIVKQQNGEVVRVSGFMMPLDPDSIQRHFLLTSSPPHCFFHIPGGPAGVIEVFSEEGVEASWAPVILEGEFELIDAATTGVIYQMKQARVVDPKDAL
;
A
#
# COMPACT_ATOMS: atom_id res chain seq x y z
N MET A 1 -20.25 81.26 -61.57
CA MET A 1 -18.94 81.01 -60.93
C MET A 1 -19.17 80.41 -59.55
N LYS A 2 -18.91 79.10 -59.40
CA LYS A 2 -18.52 78.36 -58.18
C LYS A 2 -18.98 76.91 -58.32
N GLN A 3 -18.04 76.07 -58.72
CA GLN A 3 -18.07 74.61 -58.58
C GLN A 3 -18.22 74.25 -57.10
N THR A 4 -19.15 73.35 -56.80
CA THR A 4 -19.19 72.61 -55.54
C THR A 4 -18.99 71.14 -55.86
N LEU A 5 -17.80 70.63 -55.52
CA LEU A 5 -17.47 69.20 -55.59
C LEU A 5 -18.35 68.40 -54.61
N PRO A 6 -18.80 67.18 -54.95
CA PRO A 6 -19.37 66.27 -53.98
C PRO A 6 -18.26 65.64 -53.12
N ILE A 7 -18.41 65.73 -51.81
CA ILE A 7 -17.58 65.02 -50.83
C ILE A 7 -18.08 63.57 -50.79
N VAL A 8 -17.26 62.63 -51.24
CA VAL A 8 -17.50 61.19 -51.06
C VAL A 8 -16.99 60.80 -49.68
N ILE A 9 -17.91 60.46 -48.78
CA ILE A 9 -17.60 59.93 -47.44
C ILE A 9 -17.45 58.41 -47.59
N THR A 10 -16.21 57.93 -47.57
CA THR A 10 -15.91 56.50 -47.47
C THR A 10 -16.11 56.05 -46.02
N ILE A 11 -17.17 55.29 -45.76
CA ILE A 11 -17.40 54.62 -44.47
C ILE A 11 -16.49 53.38 -44.44
N VAL A 12 -15.46 53.42 -43.60
CA VAL A 12 -14.65 52.24 -43.27
C VAL A 12 -15.41 51.43 -42.23
N VAL A 13 -16.02 50.32 -42.65
CA VAL A 13 -16.60 49.32 -41.74
C VAL A 13 -15.45 48.49 -41.18
N LEU A 14 -15.03 48.81 -39.95
CA LEU A 14 -14.15 47.95 -39.16
C LEU A 14 -14.96 46.72 -38.72
N MET A 15 -14.83 45.63 -39.46
CA MET A 15 -15.25 44.30 -39.02
C MET A 15 -14.34 43.92 -37.84
N THR A 16 -14.81 44.11 -36.61
CA THR A 16 -14.16 43.56 -35.43
C THR A 16 -14.38 42.06 -35.44
N SER A 17 -13.34 41.30 -35.80
CA SER A 17 -13.31 39.86 -35.55
C SER A 17 -13.35 39.65 -34.03
N SER A 18 -14.53 39.31 -33.50
CA SER A 18 -14.62 38.82 -32.12
C SER A 18 -13.87 37.49 -32.07
N ILE A 19 -12.71 37.48 -31.43
CA ILE A 19 -12.07 36.25 -30.99
C ILE A 19 -13.00 35.70 -29.90
N VAL A 20 -13.73 34.63 -30.21
CA VAL A 20 -14.38 33.82 -29.19
C VAL A 20 -13.24 33.10 -28.47
N PHE A 21 -12.85 33.59 -27.31
CA PHE A 21 -12.09 32.78 -26.37
C PHE A 21 -13.00 31.60 -25.99
N SER A 22 -12.56 30.37 -26.28
CA SER A 22 -13.14 29.19 -25.65
C SER A 22 -13.12 29.42 -24.14
N GLN A 23 -14.26 29.29 -23.47
CA GLN A 23 -14.23 29.15 -22.02
C GLN A 23 -13.32 27.95 -21.70
N PRO A 24 -12.49 28.00 -20.65
CA PRO A 24 -11.83 26.79 -20.18
C PRO A 24 -12.91 25.74 -19.93
N ASP A 25 -12.68 24.50 -20.38
CA ASP A 25 -13.59 23.40 -20.10
C ASP A 25 -13.77 23.34 -18.57
N ASP A 26 -14.99 23.63 -18.10
CA ASP A 26 -15.33 23.71 -16.66
C ASP A 26 -15.22 22.33 -15.97
N LEU A 27 -14.82 21.30 -16.73
CA LEU A 27 -14.61 19.92 -16.31
C LEU A 27 -13.45 19.78 -15.32
N ASP A 28 -12.42 20.63 -15.41
CA ASP A 28 -11.26 20.58 -14.52
C ASP A 28 -11.47 21.34 -13.20
N ILE A 29 -12.62 22.00 -13.02
CA ILE A 29 -12.93 22.72 -11.77
C ILE A 29 -13.61 21.78 -10.79
N PRO A 30 -12.97 21.45 -9.65
CA PRO A 30 -13.55 20.51 -8.71
C PRO A 30 -14.79 21.08 -8.02
N VAL A 31 -15.74 20.19 -7.72
CA VAL A 31 -16.95 20.49 -6.94
C VAL A 31 -16.83 19.93 -5.54
N SER A 32 -17.42 20.60 -4.54
CA SER A 32 -17.36 20.13 -3.15
C SER A 32 -18.22 18.88 -2.92
N ALA A 33 -17.72 17.96 -2.11
CA ALA A 33 -18.45 16.76 -1.71
C ALA A 33 -19.75 17.06 -0.94
N ASN A 34 -20.77 16.25 -1.20
CA ASN A 34 -22.09 16.29 -0.56
C ASN A 34 -22.67 14.87 -0.52
N ASN A 35 -23.06 14.41 0.67
CA ASN A 35 -23.50 13.03 0.88
C ASN A 35 -24.89 12.70 0.31
N GLN A 36 -25.60 13.68 -0.24
CA GLN A 36 -26.88 13.49 -0.93
C GLN A 36 -26.72 13.37 -2.46
N ASP A 37 -25.53 13.64 -2.99
CA ASP A 37 -25.28 13.61 -4.43
C ASP A 37 -24.88 12.21 -4.89
N THR A 38 -25.15 11.91 -6.16
CA THR A 38 -24.70 10.69 -6.82
C THR A 38 -23.45 10.96 -7.65
N TYR A 39 -22.47 10.08 -7.54
CA TYR A 39 -21.15 10.22 -8.15
C TYR A 39 -20.80 9.03 -9.05
N ARG A 40 -19.90 9.26 -10.00
CA ARG A 40 -19.08 8.20 -10.58
C ARG A 40 -18.03 7.85 -9.53
N PHE A 41 -18.17 6.66 -8.96
CA PHE A 41 -17.50 6.28 -7.72
C PHE A 41 -16.77 4.96 -7.95
N GLU A 42 -15.46 5.03 -8.20
CA GLU A 42 -14.68 3.89 -8.71
C GLU A 42 -13.46 3.63 -7.86
N ILE A 43 -13.25 2.37 -7.49
CA ILE A 43 -12.00 1.92 -6.86
C ILE A 43 -11.01 1.56 -7.97
N LEU A 44 -9.88 2.24 -7.98
CA LEU A 44 -8.77 2.03 -8.88
C LEU A 44 -7.70 1.14 -8.23
N SER A 45 -7.14 0.26 -9.04
CA SER A 45 -6.08 -0.68 -8.65
C SER A 45 -5.12 -0.92 -9.82
N ASP A 46 -3.82 -1.01 -9.53
CA ASP A 46 -2.80 -1.36 -10.54
C ASP A 46 -2.92 -2.80 -11.05
N SER A 47 -3.40 -3.69 -10.19
CA SER A 47 -3.64 -5.10 -10.48
C SER A 47 -5.08 -5.46 -10.11
N GLY A 48 -5.84 -5.93 -11.10
CA GLY A 48 -7.21 -6.36 -10.90
C GLY A 48 -7.83 -6.86 -12.20
N TYR A 49 -8.85 -7.70 -12.08
CA TYR A 49 -9.63 -8.20 -13.23
C TYR A 49 -11.10 -8.33 -12.85
N THR A 50 -11.95 -8.34 -13.87
CA THR A 50 -13.37 -8.65 -13.69
C THR A 50 -13.58 -10.14 -13.85
N ASP A 51 -14.21 -10.79 -12.86
CA ASP A 51 -14.55 -12.21 -12.97
C ASP A 51 -15.78 -12.45 -13.85
N GLU A 52 -16.12 -13.73 -14.06
CA GLU A 52 -17.28 -14.16 -14.85
C GLU A 52 -18.65 -13.68 -14.28
N ARG A 53 -18.67 -13.20 -13.03
CA ARG A 53 -19.86 -12.65 -12.36
C ARG A 53 -19.89 -11.12 -12.39
N GLY A 54 -18.93 -10.48 -13.04
CA GLY A 54 -18.84 -9.02 -13.12
C GLY A 54 -18.24 -8.37 -11.87
N ARG A 55 -17.60 -9.13 -10.98
CA ARG A 55 -16.98 -8.62 -9.76
C ARG A 55 -15.56 -8.15 -10.04
N SER A 56 -15.16 -7.02 -9.46
CA SER A 56 -13.75 -6.59 -9.45
C SER A 56 -12.96 -7.44 -8.46
N ILE A 57 -11.97 -8.19 -8.94
CA ILE A 57 -11.13 -9.09 -8.15
C ILE A 57 -9.68 -8.62 -8.22
N ILE A 58 -9.00 -8.65 -7.08
CA ILE A 58 -7.56 -8.46 -6.94
C ILE A 58 -6.98 -9.74 -6.36
N ASP A 59 -6.09 -10.40 -7.09
CA ASP A 59 -5.29 -11.49 -6.55
C ASP A 59 -4.15 -10.91 -5.72
N VAL A 60 -4.02 -11.33 -4.47
CA VAL A 60 -2.99 -10.83 -3.55
C VAL A 60 -2.48 -11.96 -2.67
N ILE A 61 -1.19 -11.94 -2.32
CA ILE A 61 -0.59 -12.94 -1.45
C ILE A 61 -0.82 -12.56 0.01
N GLU A 62 -1.02 -13.54 0.90
CA GLU A 62 -1.12 -13.33 2.36
C GLU A 62 -0.04 -12.36 2.88
N GLY A 63 -0.46 -11.35 3.64
CA GLY A 63 0.42 -10.34 4.24
C GLY A 63 0.97 -9.26 3.29
N TYR A 64 0.68 -9.32 2.00
CA TYR A 64 1.09 -8.29 1.04
C TYR A 64 0.13 -7.10 1.09
N GLN A 65 0.69 -5.90 0.90
CA GLN A 65 -0.09 -4.66 0.80
C GLN A 65 -0.47 -4.39 -0.66
N VAL A 66 -1.72 -3.97 -0.86
CA VAL A 66 -2.24 -3.45 -2.12
C VAL A 66 -2.54 -1.97 -1.96
N ASN A 67 -1.98 -1.15 -2.85
CA ASN A 67 -2.28 0.28 -2.93
C ASN A 67 -3.49 0.49 -3.85
N LEU A 68 -4.43 1.30 -3.40
CA LEU A 68 -5.68 1.57 -4.08
C LEU A 68 -5.98 3.06 -4.05
N ALA A 69 -6.81 3.51 -4.98
CA ALA A 69 -7.36 4.85 -4.97
C ALA A 69 -8.86 4.80 -5.17
N LEU A 70 -9.58 5.72 -4.56
CA LEU A 70 -10.97 6.01 -4.89
C LEU A 70 -10.97 7.23 -5.81
N SER A 71 -11.58 7.09 -6.98
CA SER A 71 -11.85 8.17 -7.92
C SER A 71 -13.32 8.57 -7.85
N VAL A 72 -13.54 9.87 -7.68
CA VAL A 72 -14.87 10.44 -7.56
C VAL A 72 -15.03 11.63 -8.49
N ASP A 73 -15.90 11.45 -9.48
CA ASP A 73 -16.41 12.52 -10.32
C ASP A 73 -17.92 12.69 -10.11
N ASN A 74 -18.43 13.91 -10.28
CA ASN A 74 -19.86 14.10 -10.41
C ASN A 74 -20.38 13.51 -11.75
N GLU A 75 -21.70 13.46 -11.95
CA GLU A 75 -22.28 12.90 -13.19
C GLU A 75 -21.82 13.62 -14.48
N GLU A 76 -21.42 14.89 -14.36
CA GLU A 76 -20.90 15.73 -15.45
C GLU A 76 -19.41 15.45 -15.75
N GLY A 77 -18.73 14.65 -14.92
CA GLY A 77 -17.32 14.33 -15.05
C GLY A 77 -16.38 15.36 -14.40
N ARG A 78 -16.89 16.17 -13.46
CA ARG A 78 -16.06 17.08 -12.65
C ARG A 78 -15.55 16.38 -11.40
N PRO A 79 -14.26 16.54 -11.04
CA PRO A 79 -13.72 15.96 -9.82
C PRO A 79 -14.46 16.43 -8.56
N VAL A 80 -14.62 15.54 -7.59
CA VAL A 80 -15.24 15.87 -6.30
C VAL A 80 -14.15 16.02 -5.24
N ILE A 81 -13.96 17.23 -4.71
CA ILE A 81 -12.95 17.53 -3.67
C ILE A 81 -13.54 17.45 -2.25
N GLY A 82 -12.74 16.94 -1.32
CA GLY A 82 -13.05 16.91 0.12
C GLY A 82 -13.95 15.76 0.57
N LEU A 83 -14.16 14.75 -0.27
CA LEU A 83 -14.93 13.54 0.10
C LEU A 83 -14.09 12.63 1.01
N GLN A 84 -14.68 12.21 2.12
CA GLN A 84 -14.09 11.24 3.06
C GLN A 84 -14.90 9.95 3.01
N PRO A 85 -14.35 8.85 2.45
CA PRO A 85 -15.09 7.61 2.32
C PRO A 85 -15.11 6.79 3.61
N ASP A 86 -16.18 6.04 3.81
CA ASP A 86 -16.30 4.98 4.79
C ASP A 86 -15.84 3.64 4.20
N PHE A 87 -15.23 2.79 5.03
CA PHE A 87 -14.71 1.48 4.62
C PHE A 87 -15.38 0.37 5.43
N ASN A 88 -15.98 -0.60 4.74
CA ASN A 88 -16.49 -1.83 5.33
C ASN A 88 -15.78 -3.03 4.71
N LEU A 89 -14.98 -3.71 5.53
CA LEU A 89 -14.22 -4.89 5.12
C LEU A 89 -14.80 -6.14 5.78
N GLU A 90 -15.20 -7.11 4.95
CA GLU A 90 -15.61 -8.45 5.37
C GLU A 90 -14.49 -9.43 5.03
N GLY A 91 -13.88 -10.06 6.02
CA GLY A 91 -12.75 -10.96 5.80
C GLY A 91 -11.69 -10.90 6.89
N THR A 92 -10.44 -11.21 6.52
CA THR A 92 -9.30 -11.25 7.45
C THR A 92 -8.22 -10.21 7.14
N SER A 93 -8.32 -9.53 5.99
CA SER A 93 -7.47 -8.40 5.61
C SER A 93 -7.70 -7.20 6.52
N ALA A 94 -6.88 -6.16 6.36
CA ALA A 94 -7.02 -4.90 7.09
C ALA A 94 -6.89 -3.71 6.14
N VAL A 95 -7.84 -2.76 6.23
CA VAL A 95 -7.74 -1.48 5.52
C VAL A 95 -6.78 -0.56 6.28
N ILE A 96 -5.91 0.10 5.53
CA ILE A 96 -5.12 1.25 5.97
C ILE A 96 -5.80 2.50 5.38
N PRO A 97 -6.59 3.24 6.18
CA PRO A 97 -7.37 4.37 5.69
C PRO A 97 -6.51 5.53 5.17
N PRO A 98 -7.10 6.44 4.36
CA PRO A 98 -6.47 7.68 3.95
C PRO A 98 -5.98 8.49 5.16
N GLY A 99 -4.82 9.15 5.02
CA GLY A 99 -4.23 9.96 6.10
C GLY A 99 -3.39 9.17 7.11
N GLN A 100 -3.44 7.83 7.12
CA GLN A 100 -2.56 7.01 7.95
C GLN A 100 -1.27 6.63 7.23
N SER A 101 -1.36 6.23 5.95
CA SER A 101 -0.20 5.94 5.09
C SER A 101 -0.02 6.93 3.93
N THR A 102 -0.98 7.83 3.73
CA THR A 102 -1.03 8.81 2.63
C THR A 102 -1.17 10.22 3.18
N ALA A 103 -0.75 11.24 2.43
CA ALA A 103 -0.73 12.62 2.92
C ALA A 103 -2.12 13.26 3.09
N LEU A 104 -3.14 12.69 2.41
CA LEU A 104 -4.49 13.24 2.35
C LEU A 104 -5.48 12.25 2.97
N SER A 105 -6.43 12.78 3.73
CA SER A 105 -7.52 12.00 4.34
C SER A 105 -8.85 12.11 3.59
N SER A 106 -8.88 12.85 2.48
CA SER A 106 -10.05 13.12 1.65
C SER A 106 -9.63 13.27 0.18
N THR A 107 -10.59 13.23 -0.75
CA THR A 107 -10.32 13.49 -2.17
C THR A 107 -9.70 14.86 -2.40
N ASP A 108 -8.73 14.93 -3.31
CA ASP A 108 -8.02 16.14 -3.69
C ASP A 108 -8.70 16.90 -4.84
N GLU A 109 -8.01 17.89 -5.42
CA GLU A 109 -8.50 18.68 -6.56
C GLU A 109 -8.77 17.83 -7.82
N SER A 110 -8.18 16.63 -7.90
CA SER A 110 -8.41 15.66 -8.97
C SER A 110 -9.48 14.62 -8.64
N GLY A 111 -10.14 14.72 -7.48
CA GLY A 111 -11.20 13.80 -7.07
C GLY A 111 -10.67 12.45 -6.60
N ILE A 112 -9.38 12.37 -6.27
CA ILE A 112 -8.69 11.14 -5.92
C ILE A 112 -8.36 11.12 -4.43
N VAL A 113 -8.58 9.98 -3.77
CA VAL A 113 -8.04 9.70 -2.44
C VAL A 113 -7.42 8.30 -2.40
N GLU A 114 -6.18 8.21 -1.92
CA GLU A 114 -5.42 6.97 -1.85
C GLU A 114 -5.58 6.28 -0.48
N PHE A 115 -5.64 4.95 -0.50
CA PHE A 115 -5.68 4.09 0.67
C PHE A 115 -4.98 2.75 0.37
N SER A 116 -4.87 1.87 1.36
CA SER A 116 -4.25 0.55 1.13
C SER A 116 -4.99 -0.56 1.87
N VAL A 117 -4.74 -1.79 1.47
CA VAL A 117 -5.22 -3.00 2.15
C VAL A 117 -4.06 -3.95 2.35
N THR A 118 -3.84 -4.40 3.58
CA THR A 118 -2.94 -5.52 3.90
C THR A 118 -3.74 -6.81 3.83
N ALA A 119 -3.34 -7.72 2.95
CA ALA A 119 -4.01 -8.99 2.75
C ALA A 119 -3.91 -9.88 4.01
N GLY A 120 -5.04 -10.47 4.39
CA GLY A 120 -5.15 -11.35 5.55
C GLY A 120 -4.73 -12.79 5.27
N LEU A 121 -5.48 -13.72 5.83
CA LEU A 121 -5.36 -15.16 5.59
C LEU A 121 -6.01 -15.54 4.25
N GLN A 122 -5.62 -16.71 3.73
CA GLN A 122 -6.16 -17.28 2.52
C GLN A 122 -7.69 -17.28 2.52
N GLY A 123 -8.28 -16.73 1.46
CA GLY A 123 -9.71 -16.62 1.35
C GLY A 123 -10.13 -15.57 0.33
N MET A 124 -11.42 -15.23 0.38
CA MET A 124 -11.99 -14.17 -0.43
C MET A 124 -12.53 -13.11 0.51
N ASP A 125 -11.83 -11.97 0.56
CA ASP A 125 -12.24 -10.83 1.35
C ASP A 125 -13.00 -9.84 0.45
N LYS A 126 -13.92 -9.07 1.04
CA LYS A 126 -14.73 -8.08 0.33
C LYS A 126 -14.56 -6.73 0.99
N LEU A 127 -14.12 -5.74 0.23
CA LEU A 127 -14.11 -4.34 0.64
C LEU A 127 -15.23 -3.59 -0.06
N THR A 128 -16.06 -2.92 0.73
CA THR A 128 -17.03 -1.94 0.26
C THR A 128 -16.57 -0.56 0.73
N VAL A 129 -16.39 0.35 -0.21
CA VAL A 129 -16.09 1.77 0.04
C VAL A 129 -17.36 2.55 -0.22
N SER A 130 -17.74 3.47 0.66
CA SER A 130 -19.01 4.19 0.53
C SER A 130 -18.94 5.66 0.94
N PHE A 131 -19.83 6.48 0.38
CA PHE A 131 -20.09 7.85 0.83
C PHE A 131 -21.54 8.25 0.49
N GLY A 132 -22.36 8.49 1.50
CA GLY A 132 -23.80 8.69 1.30
C GLY A 132 -24.45 7.43 0.75
N GLU A 133 -25.13 7.53 -0.39
CA GLU A 133 -25.70 6.38 -1.11
C GLU A 133 -24.75 5.78 -2.16
N ASN A 134 -23.56 6.37 -2.35
CA ASN A 134 -22.58 5.88 -3.31
C ASN A 134 -21.78 4.74 -2.69
N GLU A 135 -21.57 3.66 -3.45
CA GLU A 135 -20.74 2.53 -3.04
C GLU A 135 -19.95 1.95 -4.21
N ALA A 136 -18.75 1.45 -3.91
CA ALA A 136 -17.95 0.62 -4.81
C ALA A 136 -17.44 -0.60 -4.04
N THR A 137 -17.38 -1.75 -4.72
CA THR A 137 -16.93 -3.01 -4.11
C THR A 137 -15.78 -3.61 -4.90
N VAL A 138 -14.76 -4.05 -4.17
CA VAL A 138 -13.66 -4.88 -4.69
C VAL A 138 -13.48 -6.12 -3.81
N TYR A 139 -13.10 -7.23 -4.42
CA TYR A 139 -12.83 -8.49 -3.73
C TYR A 139 -11.34 -8.81 -3.80
N PHE A 140 -10.78 -9.29 -2.70
CA PHE A 140 -9.41 -9.78 -2.64
C PHE A 140 -9.44 -11.29 -2.61
N ASN A 141 -8.89 -11.92 -3.65
CA ASN A 141 -8.59 -13.34 -3.64
C ASN A 141 -7.21 -13.50 -2.99
N VAL A 142 -7.21 -13.75 -1.68
CA VAL A 142 -6.00 -13.90 -0.89
C VAL A 142 -5.43 -15.31 -1.11
N ILE A 143 -4.31 -15.38 -1.82
CA ILE A 143 -3.60 -16.59 -2.17
C ILE A 143 -2.66 -16.94 -1.03
N SER A 144 -2.76 -18.17 -0.53
CA SER A 144 -1.83 -18.62 0.49
C SER A 144 -0.41 -18.71 -0.05
N LEU A 145 0.54 -18.32 0.79
CA LEU A 145 1.95 -18.61 0.57
C LEU A 145 2.20 -20.13 0.36
N ALA A 146 1.35 -21.01 0.88
CA ALA A 146 1.49 -22.46 0.78
C ALA A 146 1.14 -23.07 -0.60
N ILE A 147 0.44 -22.37 -1.50
CA ILE A 147 -0.22 -23.00 -2.68
C ILE A 147 0.67 -23.10 -3.92
N ASN A 148 1.75 -22.34 -4.01
CA ASN A 148 2.44 -22.13 -5.29
C ASN A 148 3.89 -22.64 -5.36
N ASP A 149 4.31 -23.67 -4.62
CA ASP A 149 5.73 -24.10 -4.59
C ASP A 149 6.72 -22.93 -4.36
N PHE A 150 6.21 -21.75 -3.95
CA PHE A 150 7.03 -20.65 -3.54
C PHE A 150 7.67 -21.14 -2.26
N PRO A 151 9.00 -21.10 -2.16
CA PRO A 151 9.62 -21.46 -0.91
C PRO A 151 9.01 -20.52 0.13
N THR A 152 8.36 -21.11 1.13
CA THR A 152 7.85 -20.40 2.29
C THR A 152 8.83 -20.57 3.42
N ALA A 153 8.88 -19.59 4.31
CA ALA A 153 9.57 -19.75 5.56
C ALA A 153 8.89 -20.91 6.31
N GLN A 154 9.67 -21.87 6.76
CA GLN A 154 9.13 -23.02 7.47
C GLN A 154 8.52 -22.56 8.80
N THR A 155 7.31 -23.01 9.10
CA THR A 155 6.74 -22.85 10.45
C THR A 155 7.51 -23.75 11.41
N LEU A 156 8.05 -23.16 12.46
CA LEU A 156 8.82 -23.87 13.47
C LEU A 156 7.90 -24.37 14.59
N GLU A 157 8.06 -25.62 15.02
CA GLU A 157 7.36 -26.14 16.21
C GLU A 157 7.85 -25.44 17.49
N SER A 158 9.14 -25.08 17.51
CA SER A 158 9.78 -24.29 18.56
C SER A 158 10.55 -23.12 17.94
N GLY A 159 9.93 -21.93 17.98
CA GLY A 159 10.50 -20.72 17.40
C GLY A 159 9.45 -19.61 17.28
N LEU A 160 9.90 -18.46 16.79
CA LEU A 160 9.04 -17.31 16.54
C LEU A 160 8.66 -17.31 15.05
N ASN A 161 7.36 -17.30 14.77
CA ASN A 161 6.82 -17.45 13.43
C ASN A 161 6.34 -16.11 12.85
N TRP A 162 6.38 -15.96 11.52
CA TRP A 162 5.95 -14.72 10.85
C TRP A 162 4.50 -14.36 11.11
N SER A 163 3.61 -15.34 11.29
CA SER A 163 2.21 -15.10 11.66
C SER A 163 2.06 -14.42 13.02
N GLU A 164 3.03 -14.55 13.92
CA GLU A 164 3.05 -13.89 15.23
C GLU A 164 3.69 -12.50 15.14
N LEU A 165 4.80 -12.39 14.41
CA LEU A 165 5.49 -11.12 14.14
C LEU A 165 4.59 -10.12 13.40
N MET A 166 3.93 -10.57 12.33
CA MET A 166 3.09 -9.71 11.48
C MET A 166 1.79 -9.23 12.17
N GLN A 167 1.52 -9.67 13.40
CA GLN A 167 0.43 -9.10 14.22
C GLN A 167 0.84 -7.78 14.92
N THR A 168 2.11 -7.37 14.85
CA THR A 168 2.52 -6.05 15.35
C THR A 168 1.89 -4.93 14.56
N LYS A 169 1.27 -3.98 15.28
CA LYS A 169 0.61 -2.81 14.71
C LYS A 169 1.51 -1.59 14.79
N LEU A 170 1.48 -0.79 13.73
CA LEU A 170 2.18 0.48 13.65
C LEU A 170 1.13 1.57 13.42
N ASP A 171 1.03 2.51 14.35
CA ASP A 171 0.13 3.64 14.29
C ASP A 171 0.93 4.94 14.11
N PHE A 172 0.57 5.74 13.11
CA PHE A 172 1.22 7.03 12.87
C PHE A 172 0.43 8.12 13.59
N VAL A 173 0.95 8.60 14.73
CA VAL A 173 0.30 9.59 15.59
C VAL A 173 1.17 10.84 15.66
N ASP A 174 0.66 11.97 15.17
CA ASP A 174 1.34 13.28 15.19
C ASP A 174 2.77 13.26 14.60
N GLY A 175 2.98 12.45 13.55
CA GLY A 175 4.28 12.29 12.89
C GLY A 175 5.27 11.36 13.61
N ASN A 176 4.84 10.72 14.70
CA ASN A 176 5.57 9.65 15.36
C ASN A 176 4.97 8.28 15.01
N VAL A 177 5.80 7.23 15.09
CA VAL A 177 5.35 5.85 14.94
C VAL A 177 5.19 5.24 16.32
N GLU A 178 3.96 4.88 16.68
CA GLU A 178 3.67 4.08 17.87
C GLU A 178 3.59 2.60 17.47
N ILE A 179 4.33 1.75 18.18
CA ILE A 179 4.42 0.32 17.86
C ILE A 179 3.75 -0.49 18.97
N THR A 180 2.75 -1.30 18.59
CA THR A 180 2.07 -2.22 19.51
C THR A 180 2.46 -3.66 19.20
N PHE A 181 3.39 -4.20 19.98
CA PHE A 181 3.80 -5.61 19.88
C PHE A 181 2.78 -6.56 20.56
N PRO A 182 2.42 -7.69 19.93
CA PRO A 182 1.66 -8.76 20.56
C PRO A 182 2.39 -9.32 21.79
N GLU A 183 1.64 -9.81 22.77
CA GLU A 183 2.22 -10.32 24.02
C GLU A 183 3.19 -11.49 23.78
N ILE A 184 2.88 -12.37 22.83
CA ILE A 184 3.75 -13.48 22.44
C ILE A 184 5.11 -13.00 21.90
N VAL A 185 5.12 -11.89 21.16
CA VAL A 185 6.33 -11.28 20.60
C VAL A 185 7.12 -10.55 21.70
N LYS A 186 6.43 -9.82 22.58
CA LYS A 186 7.05 -9.14 23.75
C LYS A 186 7.81 -10.10 24.66
N GLN A 187 7.27 -11.30 24.86
CA GLN A 187 7.90 -12.33 25.69
C GLN A 187 9.23 -12.84 25.12
N GLN A 188 9.48 -12.65 23.82
CA GLN A 188 10.74 -13.06 23.18
C GLN A 188 11.81 -11.97 23.18
N ASN A 189 11.50 -10.76 23.66
CA ASN A 189 12.46 -9.66 23.67
C ASN A 189 13.64 -9.95 24.61
N GLY A 190 14.85 -9.98 24.06
CA GLY A 190 16.08 -10.36 24.74
C GLY A 190 16.32 -11.87 24.85
N GLU A 191 15.43 -12.69 24.30
CA GLU A 191 15.56 -14.15 24.32
C GLU A 191 16.28 -14.67 23.07
N VAL A 192 16.85 -15.87 23.19
CA VAL A 192 17.40 -16.59 22.03
C VAL A 192 16.27 -17.33 21.35
N VAL A 193 15.94 -16.93 20.12
CA VAL A 193 14.85 -17.53 19.34
C VAL A 193 15.37 -18.08 18.03
N ARG A 194 14.52 -18.91 17.41
CA ARG A 194 14.70 -19.38 16.05
C ARG A 194 13.65 -18.78 15.14
N VAL A 195 14.07 -18.37 13.95
CA VAL A 195 13.18 -17.86 12.90
C VAL A 195 13.61 -18.46 11.56
N SER A 196 12.66 -19.00 10.80
CA SER A 196 12.89 -19.37 9.40
C SER A 196 12.57 -18.18 8.51
N GLY A 197 13.33 -17.94 7.44
CA GLY A 197 13.01 -16.87 6.49
C GLY A 197 13.94 -16.83 5.28
N PHE A 198 13.76 -15.83 4.44
CA PHE A 198 14.57 -15.61 3.25
C PHE A 198 15.58 -14.50 3.50
N MET A 199 16.83 -14.74 3.11
CA MET A 199 17.84 -13.70 3.15
C MET A 199 17.59 -12.70 2.01
N MET A 200 17.53 -11.42 2.36
CA MET A 200 17.70 -10.30 1.45
C MET A 200 19.06 -9.64 1.75
N PRO A 201 20.07 -9.88 0.90
CA PRO A 201 21.40 -9.31 1.06
C PRO A 201 21.36 -7.78 1.00
N LEU A 202 22.18 -7.12 1.83
CA LEU A 202 22.36 -5.67 1.79
C LEU A 202 23.63 -5.27 1.04
N ASP A 203 24.60 -6.19 0.96
CA ASP A 203 25.86 -6.02 0.24
C ASP A 203 25.94 -7.00 -0.94
N PRO A 204 26.75 -6.69 -1.99
CA PRO A 204 26.89 -7.55 -3.17
C PRO A 204 27.71 -8.84 -2.95
N ASP A 205 28.32 -9.01 -1.77
CA ASP A 205 29.16 -10.17 -1.47
C ASP A 205 28.33 -11.46 -1.35
N SER A 206 28.91 -12.62 -1.67
CA SER A 206 28.20 -13.90 -1.51
C SER A 206 28.07 -14.33 -0.04
N ILE A 207 28.85 -13.73 0.84
CA ILE A 207 28.89 -14.02 2.28
C ILE A 207 28.44 -12.77 3.03
N GLN A 208 27.32 -12.86 3.72
CA GLN A 208 26.66 -11.76 4.41
C GLN A 208 26.86 -11.87 5.92
N ARG A 209 27.14 -10.74 6.56
CA ARG A 209 27.15 -10.59 8.03
C ARG A 209 26.08 -9.62 8.53
N HIS A 210 25.53 -8.82 7.63
CA HIS A 210 24.45 -7.88 7.87
C HIS A 210 23.48 -8.00 6.71
N PHE A 211 22.26 -8.41 7.00
CA PHE A 211 21.25 -8.66 5.98
C PHE A 211 19.85 -8.56 6.59
N LEU A 212 18.82 -8.56 5.74
CA LEU A 212 17.43 -8.62 6.18
C LEU A 212 16.91 -10.05 6.04
N LEU A 213 16.14 -10.53 7.02
CA LEU A 213 15.38 -11.76 6.95
C LEU A 213 13.91 -11.44 6.69
N THR A 214 13.31 -12.03 5.67
CA THR A 214 11.91 -11.77 5.27
C THR A 214 11.05 -13.03 5.30
N SER A 215 9.73 -12.83 5.41
CA SER A 215 8.72 -13.91 5.44
C SER A 215 8.54 -14.67 4.12
N SER A 216 8.86 -14.00 3.00
CA SER A 216 8.78 -14.56 1.65
C SER A 216 9.98 -14.12 0.80
N PRO A 217 10.25 -14.81 -0.33
CA PRO A 217 11.36 -14.45 -1.20
C PRO A 217 11.27 -12.98 -1.65
N PRO A 218 12.37 -12.22 -1.57
CA PRO A 218 12.36 -10.83 -1.99
C PRO A 218 12.13 -10.73 -3.51
N HIS A 219 10.99 -10.17 -3.92
CA HIS A 219 10.65 -9.95 -5.33
C HIS A 219 11.04 -8.55 -5.81
N CYS A 220 11.08 -7.56 -4.90
CA CYS A 220 11.50 -6.19 -5.15
C CYS A 220 12.17 -5.64 -3.88
N PHE A 221 13.38 -5.08 -4.00
CA PHE A 221 14.10 -4.48 -2.86
C PHE A 221 13.36 -3.30 -2.20
N PHE A 222 12.44 -2.66 -2.92
CA PHE A 222 11.66 -1.52 -2.42
C PHE A 222 10.34 -1.92 -1.77
N HIS A 223 9.91 -3.19 -1.92
CA HIS A 223 8.67 -3.69 -1.32
C HIS A 223 8.99 -4.82 -0.35
N ILE A 224 9.07 -4.48 0.93
CA ILE A 224 9.24 -5.47 2.01
C ILE A 224 7.87 -6.14 2.25
N PRO A 225 7.75 -7.47 2.03
CA PRO A 225 6.52 -8.19 2.34
C PRO A 225 6.15 -8.00 3.81
N GLY A 226 4.90 -7.62 4.12
CA GLY A 226 4.45 -7.40 5.50
C GLY A 226 4.90 -6.08 6.16
N GLY A 227 5.49 -5.16 5.40
CA GLY A 227 5.96 -3.86 5.94
C GLY A 227 7.05 -4.01 7.01
N PRO A 228 7.18 -3.06 7.94
CA PRO A 228 8.20 -3.14 9.00
C PRO A 228 8.09 -4.38 9.89
N ALA A 229 6.90 -4.97 10.02
CA ALA A 229 6.68 -6.19 10.81
C ALA A 229 7.01 -7.49 10.03
N GLY A 230 7.24 -7.41 8.72
CA GLY A 230 7.60 -8.56 7.89
C GLY A 230 9.10 -8.72 7.66
N VAL A 231 9.94 -8.00 8.42
CA VAL A 231 11.39 -8.01 8.30
C VAL A 231 12.10 -8.04 9.65
N ILE A 232 13.18 -8.80 9.73
CA ILE A 232 14.13 -8.77 10.85
C ILE A 232 15.48 -8.32 10.30
N GLU A 233 16.08 -7.30 10.90
CA GLU A 233 17.47 -6.94 10.60
C GLU A 233 18.41 -7.90 11.35
N VAL A 234 19.30 -8.56 10.61
CA VAL A 234 20.15 -9.63 11.14
C VAL A 234 21.61 -9.21 11.15
N PHE A 235 22.25 -9.45 12.30
CA PHE A 235 23.69 -9.32 12.48
C PHE A 235 24.28 -10.69 12.85
N SER A 236 25.16 -11.20 12.00
CA SER A 236 25.86 -12.47 12.17
C SER A 236 27.37 -12.25 12.30
N GLU A 237 28.00 -12.91 13.29
CA GLU A 237 29.45 -12.88 13.43
C GLU A 237 30.11 -13.79 12.38
N GLU A 238 29.50 -14.94 12.13
CA GLU A 238 29.88 -15.86 11.08
C GLU A 238 29.32 -15.39 9.74
N GLY A 239 30.04 -15.64 8.66
CA GLY A 239 29.53 -15.29 7.34
C GLY A 239 28.45 -16.27 6.91
N VAL A 240 27.27 -15.76 6.52
CA VAL A 240 26.18 -16.59 6.00
C VAL A 240 26.17 -16.50 4.47
N GLU A 241 26.19 -17.65 3.79
CA GLU A 241 26.13 -17.68 2.33
C GLU A 241 24.72 -17.27 1.85
N ALA A 242 24.68 -16.31 0.93
CA ALA A 242 23.44 -15.86 0.33
C ALA A 242 22.80 -16.97 -0.51
N SER A 243 21.51 -17.23 -0.26
CA SER A 243 20.78 -18.29 -0.94
C SER A 243 19.34 -17.87 -1.22
N TRP A 244 18.76 -18.47 -2.26
CA TRP A 244 17.33 -18.33 -2.59
C TRP A 244 16.42 -19.27 -1.79
N ALA A 245 17.01 -20.20 -1.03
CA ALA A 245 16.29 -21.11 -0.15
C ALA A 245 16.06 -20.44 1.22
N PRO A 246 15.02 -20.85 1.96
CA PRO A 246 14.85 -20.36 3.32
C PRO A 246 16.00 -20.85 4.20
N VAL A 247 16.44 -19.99 5.10
CA VAL A 247 17.41 -20.30 6.16
C VAL A 247 16.69 -20.30 7.50
N ILE A 248 17.18 -21.08 8.45
CA ILE A 248 16.73 -20.99 9.85
C ILE A 248 17.88 -20.38 10.62
N LEU A 249 17.58 -19.27 11.30
CA LEU A 249 18.54 -18.54 12.10
C LEU A 249 18.18 -18.68 13.57
N GLU A 250 19.20 -18.85 14.39
CA GLU A 250 19.12 -18.75 15.85
C GLU A 250 19.94 -17.55 16.30
N GLY A 251 19.39 -16.72 17.17
CA GLY A 251 20.07 -15.52 17.69
C GLY A 251 19.27 -14.81 18.76
N GLU A 252 19.87 -13.76 19.33
CA GLU A 252 19.26 -12.89 20.34
C GLU A 252 18.29 -11.93 19.66
N PHE A 253 17.01 -12.02 19.99
CA PHE A 253 15.95 -11.24 19.37
C PHE A 253 15.65 -9.98 20.17
N GLU A 254 15.57 -8.84 19.49
CA GLU A 254 15.34 -7.55 20.10
C GLU A 254 14.21 -6.78 19.42
N LEU A 255 13.36 -6.14 20.23
CA LEU A 255 12.36 -5.18 19.79
C LEU A 255 12.94 -3.77 19.78
N ILE A 256 12.75 -3.05 18.68
CA ILE A 256 13.25 -1.69 18.48
C ILE A 256 12.08 -0.72 18.54
N ASP A 257 12.02 0.06 19.63
CA ASP A 257 10.93 1.00 19.91
C ASP A 257 11.05 2.34 19.17
N ALA A 258 12.16 2.61 18.50
CA ALA A 258 12.44 3.90 17.87
C ALA A 258 12.55 3.78 16.35
N ALA A 259 11.55 4.28 15.64
CA ALA A 259 11.41 4.24 14.18
C ALA A 259 12.46 5.05 13.37
N THR A 260 13.65 5.28 13.90
CA THR A 260 14.72 6.00 13.17
C THR A 260 15.39 5.16 12.09
N THR A 261 15.32 3.83 12.18
CA THR A 261 16.01 2.91 11.25
C THR A 261 15.07 2.18 10.27
N GLY A 262 13.75 2.35 10.39
CA GLY A 262 12.76 1.70 9.51
C GLY A 262 12.54 0.21 9.78
N VAL A 263 13.18 -0.35 10.82
CA VAL A 263 13.01 -1.74 11.28
C VAL A 263 12.59 -1.76 12.75
N ILE A 264 11.77 -2.74 13.13
CA ILE A 264 11.24 -2.88 14.50
C ILE A 264 11.73 -4.15 15.20
N TYR A 265 12.43 -5.02 14.46
CA TYR A 265 13.00 -6.28 14.97
C TYR A 265 14.46 -6.40 14.56
N GLN A 266 15.28 -6.84 15.51
CA GLN A 266 16.67 -7.21 15.27
C GLN A 266 16.96 -8.63 15.76
N MET A 267 17.89 -9.29 15.09
CA MET A 267 18.49 -10.54 15.56
C MET A 267 20.01 -10.38 15.58
N LYS A 268 20.59 -10.45 16.77
CA LYS A 268 22.04 -10.35 16.99
C LYS A 268 22.65 -11.71 17.21
N GLN A 269 23.96 -11.80 16.97
CA GLN A 269 24.74 -13.03 17.13
C GLN A 269 24.12 -14.20 16.34
N ALA A 270 23.51 -13.88 15.20
CA ALA A 270 22.74 -14.84 14.44
C ALA A 270 23.66 -15.92 13.86
N ARG A 271 23.18 -17.16 13.85
CA ARG A 271 23.86 -18.29 13.20
C ARG A 271 22.84 -19.17 12.49
N VAL A 272 23.26 -19.80 11.39
CA VAL A 272 22.44 -20.78 10.69
C VAL A 272 22.34 -22.06 11.52
N VAL A 273 21.13 -22.60 11.65
CA VAL A 273 20.88 -23.91 12.28
C VAL A 273 20.34 -24.90 11.25
N ASP A 274 20.67 -26.19 11.42
CA ASP A 274 20.15 -27.24 10.55
C ASP A 274 18.64 -27.40 10.80
N PRO A 275 17.80 -27.49 9.75
CA PRO A 275 16.36 -27.75 9.90
C PRO A 275 16.02 -28.94 10.80
N LYS A 276 16.88 -29.95 10.90
CA LYS A 276 16.66 -31.12 11.77
C LYS A 276 16.73 -30.81 13.26
N ASP A 277 17.38 -29.70 13.63
CA ASP A 277 17.50 -29.27 15.04
C ASP A 277 16.37 -28.31 15.42
N ALA A 278 15.57 -27.84 14.44
CA ALA A 278 14.52 -26.83 14.59
C ALA A 278 13.09 -27.40 14.41
N LEU A 279 12.98 -28.67 14.02
CA LEU A 279 11.74 -29.43 13.87
C LEU A 279 11.48 -30.34 15.08
#